data_AF-A0A7C1PFU3-F1
#
_entry.id   AF-A0A7C1PFU3-F1
#
_cell.length_a   1.000
_cell.length_b   1.000
_cell.length_c   1.000
_cell.angle_alpha   90.00
_cell.angle_beta   90.00
_cell.angle_gamma   90.00
#
_symmetry.space_group_name_H-M   'P 1'
#
loop_
_entity.id
_entity.type
_entity.pdbx_description
1 polymer ?
#
loop_
_entity_poly.entity_id
_entity_poly.type
_entity_poly.pdbx_seq_one_letter_code
_entity_poly.pdbx_strand_id
1 'polypeptide(L)'
;MVMIFTQKADDDLASLVKAVDAVQKTHADLGTVVVGVSGVETSDFEKLQATHKLTTPLTVSVEKDGPKRYNLNKEAAVTVLIYTRGGNIFKNFAFRDTKSAAAKASEIAKAAEQALAKK
;
A
#
# COMPACT_ATOMS: atom_id res chain seq x y z
N MET A 1 1.07 -10.90 -2.26
CA MET A 1 0.58 -9.62 -2.86
C MET A 1 0.45 -8.59 -1.75
N VAL A 2 0.75 -7.32 -2.02
CA VAL A 2 0.56 -6.20 -1.07
C VAL A 2 -0.40 -5.20 -1.69
N MET A 3 -1.44 -4.82 -0.95
CA MET A 3 -2.40 -3.79 -1.33
C MET A 3 -2.37 -2.68 -0.29
N ILE A 4 -2.07 -1.46 -0.73
CA ILE A 4 -1.95 -0.27 0.12
C ILE A 4 -3.12 0.65 -0.19
N PHE A 5 -4.06 0.82 0.73
CA PHE A 5 -5.09 1.85 0.64
C PHE A 5 -4.61 3.12 1.34
N THR A 6 -4.83 4.28 0.73
CA THR A 6 -4.38 5.55 1.30
C THR A 6 -5.41 6.67 1.12
N GLN A 7 -5.56 7.49 2.15
CA GLN A 7 -6.34 8.73 2.14
C GLN A 7 -5.47 9.96 1.86
N LYS A 8 -4.15 9.78 1.67
CA LYS A 8 -3.17 10.85 1.43
C LYS A 8 -2.11 10.40 0.43
N ALA A 9 -1.60 11.31 -0.39
CA ALA A 9 -0.50 11.05 -1.30
C ALA A 9 0.65 12.02 -0.99
N ASP A 10 1.58 11.59 -0.15
CA ASP A 10 2.69 12.40 0.35
C ASP A 10 4.01 11.60 0.37
N ASP A 11 5.11 12.28 0.71
CA ASP A 11 6.46 11.69 0.73
C ASP A 11 6.59 10.52 1.72
N ASP A 12 5.81 10.54 2.81
CA ASP A 12 5.76 9.45 3.78
C ASP A 12 5.12 8.20 3.17
N LEU A 13 4.01 8.35 2.42
CA LEU A 13 3.45 7.25 1.62
C LEU A 13 4.49 6.74 0.61
N ALA A 14 5.17 7.61 -0.12
CA ALA A 14 6.17 7.18 -1.09
C ALA A 14 7.31 6.39 -0.45
N SER A 15 7.71 6.75 0.78
CA SER A 15 8.73 6.02 1.55
C SER A 15 8.26 4.59 1.88
N LEU A 16 7.00 4.43 2.30
CA LEU A 16 6.39 3.11 2.49
C LEU A 16 6.37 2.31 1.17
N VAL A 17 5.90 2.91 0.07
CA VAL A 17 5.78 2.24 -1.22
C VAL A 17 7.15 1.78 -1.72
N LYS A 18 8.18 2.62 -1.59
CA LYS A 18 9.56 2.25 -1.97
C LYS A 18 10.11 1.06 -1.18
N ALA A 19 9.79 0.96 0.11
CA ALA A 19 10.23 -0.17 0.92
C ALA A 19 9.59 -1.49 0.45
N VAL A 20 8.32 -1.48 0.07
CA VAL A 20 7.64 -2.66 -0.48
C VAL A 20 8.12 -2.96 -1.91
N ASP A 21 8.32 -1.93 -2.73
CA ASP A 21 8.84 -2.06 -4.09
C ASP A 21 10.26 -2.66 -4.13
N ALA A 22 11.10 -2.34 -3.14
CA ALA A 22 12.41 -2.99 -2.98
C ALA A 22 12.29 -4.51 -2.84
N VAL A 23 11.27 -5.01 -2.14
CA VAL A 23 10.97 -6.45 -2.05
C VAL A 23 10.49 -6.99 -3.39
N GLN A 24 9.60 -6.28 -4.08
CA GLN A 24 9.11 -6.72 -5.40
C GLN A 24 10.24 -6.83 -6.43
N LYS A 25 11.24 -5.96 -6.37
CA LYS A 25 12.42 -6.02 -7.26
C LYS A 25 13.23 -7.32 -7.11
N THR A 26 13.24 -7.92 -5.93
CA THR A 26 13.91 -9.22 -5.68
C THR A 26 12.95 -10.40 -5.76
N HIS A 27 11.65 -10.15 -5.81
CA HIS A 27 10.58 -11.16 -5.85
C HIS A 27 9.52 -10.80 -6.88
N ALA A 28 9.76 -11.20 -8.14
CA ALA A 28 8.90 -10.84 -9.28
C ALA A 28 7.44 -11.32 -9.17
N ASP A 29 7.16 -12.31 -8.34
CA ASP A 29 5.82 -12.82 -8.06
C ASP A 29 5.05 -12.00 -7.00
N LEU A 30 5.71 -11.05 -6.34
CA LEU A 30 5.06 -10.14 -5.40
C LEU A 30 4.36 -9.01 -6.16
N GLY A 31 3.07 -9.16 -6.42
CA GLY A 31 2.24 -8.03 -6.88
C GLY A 31 2.07 -6.97 -5.79
N THR A 32 2.26 -5.69 -6.15
CA THR A 32 2.00 -4.53 -5.29
C THR A 32 1.06 -3.55 -5.99
N VAL A 33 0.18 -2.88 -5.23
CA VAL A 33 -0.68 -1.81 -5.76
C VAL A 33 -1.03 -0.81 -4.66
N VAL A 34 -1.09 0.47 -5.03
CA VAL A 34 -1.57 1.55 -4.16
C VAL A 34 -2.92 2.03 -4.67
N VAL A 35 -3.89 2.10 -3.76
CA VAL A 35 -5.27 2.52 -4.03
C VAL A 35 -5.60 3.78 -3.23
N GLY A 36 -5.80 4.89 -3.93
CA GLY A 36 -6.28 6.14 -3.36
C GLY A 36 -7.76 6.05 -3.01
N VAL A 37 -8.12 6.48 -1.81
CA VAL A 37 -9.49 6.55 -1.30
C VAL A 37 -9.70 7.87 -0.54
N SER A 38 -10.92 8.11 -0.05
CA SER A 38 -11.31 9.25 0.78
C SER A 38 -10.91 10.62 0.22
N GLY A 39 -11.01 10.80 -1.10
CA GLY A 39 -10.74 12.08 -1.76
C GLY A 39 -9.34 12.23 -2.34
N VAL A 40 -8.49 11.19 -2.32
CA VAL A 40 -7.28 11.16 -3.14
C VAL A 40 -7.67 11.18 -4.61
N GLU A 41 -7.10 12.12 -5.36
CA GLU A 41 -7.34 12.27 -6.80
C GLU A 41 -6.18 11.73 -7.63
N THR A 42 -6.42 11.48 -8.92
CA THR A 42 -5.37 11.08 -9.86
C THR A 42 -4.23 12.10 -9.91
N SER A 43 -4.56 13.39 -9.82
CA SER A 43 -3.58 14.49 -9.85
C SER A 43 -2.62 14.46 -8.65
N ASP A 44 -3.04 13.93 -7.51
CA ASP A 44 -2.17 13.76 -6.35
C ASP A 44 -1.13 12.67 -6.57
N PHE A 45 -1.54 11.55 -7.18
CA PHE A 45 -0.63 10.48 -7.57
C PHE A 45 0.29 10.87 -8.73
N GLU A 46 -0.17 11.68 -9.68
CA GLU A 46 0.70 12.23 -10.73
C GLU A 46 1.85 13.06 -10.15
N LYS A 47 1.57 13.91 -9.15
CA LYS A 47 2.60 14.67 -8.42
C LYS A 47 3.56 13.74 -7.68
N LEU A 48 3.02 12.76 -6.95
CA LEU A 48 3.82 11.78 -6.22
C LEU A 48 4.74 10.99 -7.16
N GLN A 49 4.23 10.62 -8.34
CA GLN A 49 4.95 9.89 -9.36
C GLN A 49 6.05 10.73 -10.02
N ALA A 50 5.77 12.00 -10.31
CA ALA A 50 6.77 12.92 -10.86
C ALA A 50 7.98 13.08 -9.93
N THR A 51 7.75 13.15 -8.62
CA THR A 51 8.80 13.31 -7.60
C THR A 51 9.57 12.02 -7.33
N HIS A 52 8.86 10.89 -7.21
CA HIS A 52 9.46 9.67 -6.66
C HIS A 52 9.67 8.53 -7.66
N LYS A 53 9.09 8.62 -8.85
CA LYS A 53 9.23 7.63 -9.94
C LYS A 53 8.96 6.20 -9.44
N LEU A 54 7.81 6.01 -8.78
CA LEU A 54 7.43 4.71 -8.21
C LEU A 54 7.13 3.72 -9.34
N THR A 55 7.56 2.48 -9.19
CA THR A 55 7.25 1.38 -10.13
C THR A 55 5.93 0.69 -9.79
N THR A 56 5.48 0.81 -8.54
CA THR A 56 4.19 0.32 -8.09
C THR A 56 3.04 1.06 -8.77
N PRO A 57 2.06 0.34 -9.36
CA PRO A 57 0.85 0.96 -9.89
C PRO A 57 0.09 1.76 -8.82
N LEU A 58 -0.25 3.00 -9.17
CA LEU A 58 -1.09 3.90 -8.37
C LEU A 58 -2.46 4.03 -9.04
N THR A 59 -3.54 3.78 -8.31
CA THR A 59 -4.91 3.86 -8.85
C THR A 59 -5.86 4.47 -7.83
N VAL A 60 -6.92 5.15 -8.29
CA VAL A 60 -7.94 5.72 -7.40
C VAL A 60 -9.17 4.82 -7.42
N SER A 61 -9.71 4.54 -6.24
CA SER A 61 -10.95 3.77 -6.10
C SER A 61 -12.12 4.54 -6.69
N VAL A 62 -12.96 3.84 -7.47
CA VAL A 62 -14.25 4.38 -7.95
C VAL A 62 -15.20 4.62 -6.77
N GLU A 63 -15.14 3.77 -5.75
CA GLU A 63 -15.87 3.98 -4.50
C GLU A 63 -15.08 4.94 -3.60
N LYS A 64 -15.70 6.06 -3.21
CA LYS A 64 -15.05 7.14 -2.44
C LYS A 64 -14.32 6.62 -1.20
N ASP A 65 -14.95 5.78 -0.39
CA ASP A 65 -14.38 5.27 0.86
C ASP A 65 -13.57 3.97 0.67
N GLY A 66 -13.24 3.63 -0.59
CA GLY A 66 -12.69 2.34 -0.97
C GLY A 66 -13.77 1.27 -1.17
N PRO A 67 -13.42 0.10 -1.76
CA PRO A 67 -14.42 -0.90 -2.10
C PRO A 67 -15.02 -1.53 -0.84
N LYS A 68 -16.36 -1.51 -0.71
CA LYS A 68 -17.11 -1.93 0.50
C LYS A 68 -16.68 -3.28 1.08
N ARG A 69 -16.33 -4.25 0.24
CA ARG A 69 -15.93 -5.60 0.67
C ARG A 69 -14.65 -5.63 1.53
N TYR A 70 -13.79 -4.62 1.41
CA TYR A 70 -12.58 -4.51 2.23
C TYR A 70 -12.85 -3.98 3.63
N ASN A 71 -14.02 -3.39 3.88
CA ASN A 71 -14.42 -2.83 5.18
C ASN A 71 -13.31 -1.99 5.83
N LEU A 72 -12.76 -1.05 5.06
CA LEU A 72 -11.62 -0.24 5.47
C LEU A 72 -11.96 0.58 6.72
N ASN A 73 -11.00 0.68 7.64
CA ASN A 73 -11.13 1.53 8.81
C ASN A 73 -11.10 3.01 8.36
N LYS A 74 -12.21 3.73 8.57
CA LYS A 74 -12.32 5.14 8.18
C LYS A 74 -11.35 6.07 8.91
N GLU A 75 -10.89 5.69 10.10
CA GLU A 75 -9.87 6.43 10.85
C GLU A 75 -8.44 6.18 10.34
N ALA A 76 -8.24 5.17 9.50
CA ALA A 76 -6.93 4.83 8.99
C ALA A 76 -6.63 5.61 7.71
N ALA A 77 -5.70 6.55 7.78
CA ALA A 77 -5.17 7.22 6.60
C ALA A 77 -4.41 6.26 5.68
N VAL A 78 -3.78 5.21 6.23
CA VAL A 78 -3.12 4.15 5.45
C VAL A 78 -3.54 2.79 5.97
N THR A 79 -4.01 1.91 5.08
CA THR A 79 -4.23 0.49 5.37
C THR A 79 -3.36 -0.36 4.45
N VAL A 80 -2.59 -1.29 5.00
CA VAL A 80 -1.75 -2.22 4.24
C VAL A 80 -2.22 -3.65 4.46
N LEU A 81 -2.66 -4.29 3.38
CA LEU A 81 -3.06 -5.69 3.37
C LEU A 81 -1.97 -6.50 2.67
N ILE A 82 -1.46 -7.50 3.37
CA ILE A 82 -0.46 -8.43 2.85
C ILE A 82 -1.10 -9.80 2.72
N TYR A 83 -1.06 -10.36 1.51
CA TYR A 83 -1.66 -11.63 1.16
C TYR A 83 -0.58 -12.70 0.96
N THR A 84 -0.84 -13.90 1.47
CA THR A 84 -0.10 -15.12 1.08
C THR A 84 -0.40 -15.50 -0.37
N ARG A 85 0.37 -16.45 -0.90
CA ARG A 85 -0.08 -17.17 -2.10
C ARG A 85 -1.43 -17.85 -1.78
N GLY A 86 -2.34 -17.89 -2.76
CA GLY A 86 -3.71 -18.39 -2.56
C GLY A 86 -4.73 -17.35 -2.04
N GLY A 87 -4.30 -16.13 -1.71
CA GLY A 87 -5.22 -15.00 -1.46
C GLY A 87 -5.71 -14.82 -0.03
N ASN A 88 -5.13 -15.53 0.95
CA ASN A 88 -5.43 -15.30 2.36
C ASN A 88 -4.67 -14.08 2.89
N ILE A 89 -5.29 -13.30 3.77
CA ILE A 89 -4.61 -12.18 4.44
C ILE A 89 -3.61 -12.75 5.45
N PHE A 90 -2.33 -12.46 5.25
CA PHE A 90 -1.25 -12.78 6.18
C PHE A 90 -1.13 -11.74 7.29
N LYS A 91 -1.15 -10.46 6.92
CA LYS A 91 -1.11 -9.33 7.86
C LYS A 91 -1.96 -8.17 7.36
N ASN A 92 -2.50 -7.42 8.31
CA ASN A 92 -3.21 -6.17 8.09
C ASN A 92 -2.59 -5.11 9.03
N PHE A 93 -2.21 -3.97 8.46
CA PHE A 93 -1.77 -2.80 9.20
C PHE A 93 -2.71 -1.64 8.92
N ALA A 94 -3.09 -0.90 9.95
CA ALA A 94 -3.92 0.29 9.82
C ALA A 94 -3.27 1.43 10.62
N PHE A 95 -3.01 2.56 9.95
CA PHE A 95 -2.33 3.71 10.51
C PHE A 95 -3.19 4.96 10.36
N ARG A 96 -3.26 5.77 11.41
CA ARG A 96 -3.98 7.05 11.41
C ARG A 96 -3.31 8.12 10.54
N ASP A 97 -2.04 7.94 10.21
CA ASP A 97 -1.24 8.87 9.40
C ASP A 97 -0.18 8.12 8.58
N THR A 98 0.30 8.79 7.54
CA THR A 98 1.33 8.30 6.60
C THR A 98 2.70 8.18 7.27
N LYS A 99 3.02 9.09 8.20
CA LYS A 99 4.28 9.07 8.97
C LYS A 99 4.47 7.80 9.79
N SER A 100 3.42 7.37 10.49
CA SER A 100 3.41 6.13 11.28
C SER A 100 3.52 4.90 10.39
N ALA A 101 2.90 4.94 9.21
CA ALA A 101 3.03 3.88 8.22
C ALA A 101 4.47 3.80 7.66
N ALA A 102 5.08 4.95 7.35
CA ALA A 102 6.46 5.05 6.89
C ALA A 102 7.45 4.56 7.96
N ALA A 103 7.24 4.89 9.23
CA ALA A 103 8.04 4.39 10.35
C ALA A 103 7.99 2.85 10.48
N LYS A 104 6.93 2.22 9.97
CA LYS A 104 6.75 0.76 9.94
C LYS A 104 7.08 0.12 8.59
N ALA A 105 7.60 0.87 7.63
CA ALA A 105 7.85 0.39 6.27
C ALA A 105 8.78 -0.85 6.22
N SER A 106 9.82 -0.89 7.06
CA SER A 106 10.71 -2.07 7.15
C SER A 106 9.99 -3.31 7.69
N GLU A 107 9.12 -3.15 8.68
CA GLU A 107 8.31 -4.24 9.24
C GLU A 107 7.31 -4.77 8.20
N ILE A 108 6.69 -3.86 7.44
CA ILE A 108 5.75 -4.18 6.37
C ILE A 108 6.46 -4.91 5.22
N ALA A 109 7.63 -4.42 4.78
CA ALA A 109 8.44 -5.05 3.75
C ALA A 109 8.85 -6.49 4.16
N LYS A 110 9.32 -6.66 5.40
CA LYS A 110 9.65 -7.99 5.94
C LYS A 110 8.43 -8.91 5.98
N ALA A 111 7.25 -8.38 6.34
CA ALA A 111 6.02 -9.17 6.32
C ALA A 111 5.61 -9.57 4.90
N ALA A 112 5.87 -8.72 3.90
CA ALA A 112 5.65 -9.04 2.49
C ALA A 112 6.56 -10.19 2.02
N GLU A 113 7.85 -10.16 2.38
CA GLU A 113 8.78 -11.27 2.13
C GLU A 113 8.31 -12.58 2.77
N GLN A 114 7.91 -12.53 4.04
CA GLN A 114 7.41 -13.70 4.77
C GLN A 114 6.15 -14.30 4.15
N ALA A 115 5.27 -13.46 3.60
CA ALA A 115 4.04 -13.92 2.95
C ALA A 115 4.33 -14.75 1.68
N LEU A 116 5.45 -14.51 1.00
CA LEU A 116 5.86 -15.29 -0.18
C LEU A 116 6.27 -16.72 0.18
N ALA A 117 6.80 -16.92 1.39
CA ALA A 117 7.16 -18.25 1.89
C ALA A 117 5.96 -19.05 2.42
N LYS A 118 4.80 -18.42 2.60
CA LYS A 118 3.57 -19.05 3.10
C LYS A 118 2.74 -19.57 1.92
N LYS A 119 2.48 -20.88 1.91
CA LYS A 119 1.59 -21.54 0.96
C LYS A 119 0.14 -21.38 1.38
#